data_AF-A0A1E7LD20-F1
#
_entry.id   AF-A0A1E7LD20-F1
#
_cell.length_a   1.000
_cell.length_b   1.000
_cell.length_c   1.000
_cell.angle_alpha   90.00
_cell.angle_beta   90.00
_cell.angle_gamma   90.00
#
_symmetry.space_group_name_H-M   'P 1'
#
loop_
_entity.id
_entity.type
_entity.pdbx_description
1 polymer ?
#
loop_
_entity_poly.entity_id
_entity_poly.type
_entity_poly.pdbx_seq_one_letter_code
_entity_poly.pdbx_strand_id
1 'polypeptide(L)'
;MTRIAEPEMEDTHYGVAVSYCSEDLDNMLALGHHDARRALAAFNRHARTLAGLANLANDYSADADDWFSQIQPKWATFRTPDPHNDWEDPASWWIAEWCDPETPGAQPVTLLAT
;
A
#
# COMPACT_ATOMS: atom_id res chain seq x y z
N MET A 1 -1.36 -12.68 -17.77
CA MET A 1 -1.71 -11.92 -16.55
C MET A 1 -3.08 -12.35 -16.03
N THR A 2 -3.22 -12.61 -14.73
CA THR A 2 -4.49 -13.04 -14.10
C THR A 2 -4.94 -11.99 -13.09
N ARG A 3 -6.21 -11.58 -13.12
CA ARG A 3 -6.80 -10.65 -12.14
C ARG A 3 -6.91 -11.31 -10.76
N ILE A 4 -6.64 -10.53 -9.73
CA ILE A 4 -6.69 -10.96 -8.33
C ILE A 4 -7.82 -10.20 -7.62
N ALA A 5 -8.76 -10.94 -7.02
CA ALA A 5 -9.87 -10.37 -6.27
C ALA A 5 -9.47 -10.05 -4.81
N GLU A 6 -8.56 -10.84 -4.23
CA GLU A 6 -8.09 -10.67 -2.86
C GLU A 6 -6.55 -10.69 -2.90
N PRO A 7 -5.88 -9.53 -3.06
CA PRO A 7 -4.43 -9.49 -3.10
C PRO A 7 -3.85 -9.84 -1.73
N GLU A 8 -2.78 -10.63 -1.74
CA GLU A 8 -2.03 -10.97 -0.53
C GLU A 8 -1.34 -9.72 0.03
N MET A 9 -1.50 -9.47 1.32
CA MET A 9 -0.95 -8.29 2.01
C MET A 9 0.08 -8.77 3.04
N GLU A 10 1.13 -7.98 3.27
CA GLU A 10 2.24 -8.35 4.17
C GLU A 10 1.80 -8.54 5.62
N ASP A 11 0.90 -7.69 6.13
CA ASP A 11 0.36 -7.85 7.48
C ASP A 11 -1.01 -7.16 7.64
N THR A 12 -1.63 -7.31 8.81
CA THR A 12 -2.82 -6.59 9.23
C THR A 12 -2.61 -5.93 10.59
N HIS A 13 -2.79 -4.61 10.63
CA HIS A 13 -2.66 -3.83 11.86
C HIS A 13 -3.92 -3.04 12.14
N TYR A 14 -4.44 -3.15 13.36
CA TYR A 14 -5.69 -2.48 13.76
C TYR A 14 -6.87 -2.79 12.82
N GLY A 15 -6.89 -3.99 12.24
CA GLY A 15 -7.89 -4.43 11.25
C GLY A 15 -7.74 -3.79 9.86
N VAL A 16 -6.56 -3.25 9.54
CA VAL A 16 -6.21 -2.70 8.22
C VAL A 16 -5.12 -3.58 7.61
N ALA A 17 -5.42 -4.23 6.49
CA ALA A 17 -4.44 -5.02 5.74
C ALA A 17 -3.52 -4.07 4.95
N VAL A 18 -2.21 -4.21 5.12
CA VAL A 18 -1.18 -3.27 4.64
C VAL A 18 -0.03 -4.01 3.96
N SER A 19 0.57 -3.37 2.97
CA SER A 19 1.73 -3.87 2.24
C SER A 19 2.51 -2.70 1.66
N TYR A 20 3.83 -2.83 1.55
CA TYR A 20 4.58 -2.01 0.60
C TYR A 20 4.15 -2.35 -0.84
N CYS A 21 4.07 -1.34 -1.69
CA CYS A 21 3.67 -1.48 -3.09
C CYS A 21 4.76 -1.03 -4.08
N SER A 22 5.99 -0.87 -3.58
CA SER A 22 7.20 -0.56 -4.34
C SER A 22 8.39 -1.28 -3.72
N GLU A 23 9.33 -1.73 -4.54
CA GLU A 23 10.55 -2.42 -4.07
C GLU A 23 11.40 -1.57 -3.14
N ASP A 24 11.43 -0.25 -3.36
CA ASP A 24 12.19 0.70 -2.53
C ASP A 24 11.57 0.94 -1.15
N LEU A 25 10.43 0.32 -0.85
CA LEU A 25 9.68 0.49 0.40
C LEU A 25 9.26 1.95 0.67
N ASP A 26 9.13 2.76 -0.38
CA ASP A 26 8.69 4.16 -0.26
C ASP A 26 7.15 4.23 -0.16
N ASN A 27 6.43 3.44 -0.95
CA ASN A 27 4.97 3.52 -0.99
C ASN A 27 4.31 2.38 -0.21
N MET A 28 3.33 2.71 0.62
CA MET A 28 2.50 1.73 1.33
C MET A 28 1.05 1.81 0.90
N LEU A 29 0.42 0.65 0.75
CA LEU A 29 -0.98 0.50 0.37
C LEU A 29 -1.75 -0.22 1.48
N ALA A 30 -2.94 0.28 1.79
CA ALA A 30 -3.94 -0.40 2.59
C ALA A 30 -5.17 -0.74 1.75
N LEU A 31 -5.70 -1.97 1.89
CA LEU A 31 -6.94 -2.36 1.24
C LEU A 31 -8.14 -1.70 1.93
N GLY A 32 -8.96 -0.98 1.18
CA GLY A 32 -10.10 -0.20 1.66
C GLY A 32 -9.84 1.30 1.72
N HIS A 33 -10.92 2.10 1.73
CA HIS A 33 -10.89 3.52 2.07
C HIS A 33 -11.01 3.68 3.58
N HIS A 34 -9.87 3.74 4.26
CA HIS A 34 -9.82 3.94 5.70
C HIS A 34 -9.75 5.42 6.03
N ASP A 35 -10.20 5.78 7.23
CA ASP A 35 -9.90 7.09 7.79
C ASP A 35 -8.37 7.29 7.85
N ALA A 36 -7.91 8.50 7.51
CA ALA A 36 -6.49 8.82 7.39
C ALA A 36 -5.71 8.52 8.67
N ARG A 37 -6.29 8.75 9.86
CA ARG A 37 -5.62 8.47 11.15
C ARG A 37 -5.45 6.98 11.36
N ARG A 38 -6.46 6.19 11.01
CA ARG A 38 -6.41 4.72 11.13
C ARG A 38 -5.42 4.12 10.14
N ALA A 39 -5.42 4.58 8.89
CA ALA A 39 -4.45 4.17 7.88
C ALA A 39 -3.02 4.52 8.32
N LEU A 40 -2.79 5.76 8.76
CA LEU A 40 -1.48 6.22 9.23
C LEU A 40 -0.95 5.37 10.39
N ALA A 41 -1.80 5.03 11.37
CA ALA A 41 -1.42 4.18 12.49
C ALA A 41 -1.01 2.77 12.04
N ALA A 42 -1.73 2.19 11.08
CA ALA A 42 -1.40 0.89 10.51
C ALA A 42 -0.08 0.94 9.74
N PHE A 43 0.12 1.94 8.87
CA PHE A 43 1.36 2.16 8.13
C PHE A 43 2.56 2.34 9.06
N ASN A 44 2.44 3.16 10.11
CA ASN A 44 3.52 3.37 11.08
C ASN A 44 3.87 2.06 11.80
N ARG A 45 2.87 1.28 12.21
CA ARG A 45 3.12 -0.02 12.84
C ARG A 45 3.83 -0.99 11.90
N HIS A 46 3.44 -1.00 10.63
CA HIS A 46 4.03 -1.86 9.60
C HIS A 46 5.49 -1.49 9.35
N ALA A 47 5.77 -0.22 9.05
CA ALA A 47 7.09 0.33 8.82
C ALA A 47 8.08 -0.01 9.96
N ARG A 48 7.62 0.10 11.22
CA ARG A 48 8.43 -0.22 12.40
C ARG A 48 8.69 -1.73 12.55
N THR A 49 7.74 -2.56 12.15
CA THR A 49 7.78 -4.02 12.35
C THR A 49 8.55 -4.71 11.24
N LEU A 50 8.30 -4.32 9.99
CA LEU A 50 8.91 -4.92 8.80
C LEU A 50 10.26 -4.27 8.45
N ALA A 51 10.31 -2.93 8.38
CA ALA A 51 11.51 -2.19 7.96
C ALA A 51 12.39 -1.71 9.12
N GLY A 52 11.97 -1.92 10.38
CA GLY A 52 12.75 -1.52 11.56
C GLY A 52 12.91 -0.01 11.74
N LEU A 53 12.07 0.79 11.07
CA LEU A 53 12.11 2.24 11.14
C LEU A 53 11.70 2.74 12.54
N ALA A 54 12.11 3.97 12.87
CA ALA A 54 11.68 4.62 14.11
C ALA A 54 10.17 4.92 14.09
N ASN A 55 9.69 5.45 12.96
CA ASN A 55 8.30 5.79 12.65
C ASN A 55 7.96 5.32 11.22
N LEU A 56 7.27 6.15 10.43
CA LEU A 56 7.11 5.95 8.98
C LEU A 56 8.41 6.17 8.21
N ALA A 57 9.30 6.97 8.78
CA ALA A 57 10.68 7.14 8.36
C ALA A 57 11.60 7.01 9.57
N ASN A 58 12.91 7.00 9.34
CA ASN A 58 13.90 7.09 10.41
C ASN A 58 14.07 8.53 10.93
N ASP A 59 12.95 9.18 11.22
CA ASP A 59 12.86 10.54 11.74
C ASP A 59 12.01 10.54 13.02
N TYR A 60 12.64 10.92 14.13
CA TYR A 60 12.00 11.03 15.45
C TYR A 60 11.28 12.36 15.67
N SER A 61 11.50 13.33 14.78
CA SER A 61 10.90 14.66 14.86
C SER A 61 9.61 14.78 14.04
N ALA A 62 9.42 13.92 13.05
CA ALA A 62 8.20 13.87 12.24
C ALA A 62 6.99 13.50 13.10
N ASP A 63 5.90 14.25 12.94
CA ASP A 63 4.62 13.99 13.57
C ASP A 63 3.59 13.47 12.56
N ALA A 64 2.34 13.29 12.99
CA ALA A 64 1.29 12.76 12.12
C ALA A 64 0.87 13.72 11.01
N ASP A 65 0.94 15.03 11.26
CA ASP A 65 0.50 16.06 10.32
C ASP A 65 1.45 16.15 9.10
N ASP A 66 2.73 15.83 9.30
CA ASP A 66 3.71 15.71 8.22
C ASP A 66 3.33 14.66 7.15
N TRP A 67 2.50 13.67 7.51
CA TRP A 67 2.14 12.56 6.64
C TRP A 67 0.69 12.62 6.14
N PHE A 68 -0.20 13.37 6.78
CA PHE A 68 -1.62 13.34 6.40
C PHE A 68 -1.86 13.80 4.96
N SER A 69 -1.09 14.77 4.45
CA SER A 69 -1.21 15.21 3.06
C SER A 69 -0.76 14.16 2.04
N GLN A 70 0.00 13.15 2.47
CA GLN A 70 0.51 12.06 1.63
C GLN A 70 -0.44 10.87 1.57
N ILE A 71 -1.47 10.84 2.42
CA ILE A 71 -2.48 9.79 2.42
C ILE A 71 -3.55 10.12 1.37
N GLN A 72 -3.69 9.23 0.38
CA GLN A 72 -4.58 9.41 -0.75
C GLN A 72 -5.56 8.24 -0.87
N PRO A 73 -6.88 8.48 -0.86
CA PRO A 73 -7.85 7.46 -1.29
C PRO A 73 -7.72 7.27 -2.81
N LYS A 74 -7.53 6.02 -3.24
CA LYS A 74 -7.42 5.63 -4.65
C LYS A 74 -8.27 4.41 -4.94
N TRP A 75 -8.29 4.03 -6.22
CA TRP A 75 -8.85 2.78 -6.70
C TRP A 75 -7.80 2.04 -7.51
N ALA A 76 -7.73 0.73 -7.33
CA ALA A 76 -6.81 -0.13 -8.05
C ALA A 76 -7.48 -1.46 -8.43
N THR A 77 -7.06 -2.02 -9.55
CA THR A 77 -7.25 -3.44 -9.84
C THR A 77 -5.94 -4.17 -9.59
N PHE A 78 -6.01 -5.43 -9.18
CA PHE A 78 -4.82 -6.23 -8.89
C PHE A 78 -4.67 -7.35 -9.91
N ARG A 79 -3.42 -7.68 -10.26
CA ARG A 79 -3.09 -8.82 -11.10
C ARG A 79 -1.75 -9.42 -10.72
N THR A 80 -1.51 -10.65 -11.15
CA THR A 80 -0.15 -11.22 -11.10
C THR A 80 0.79 -10.43 -12.02
N PRO A 81 2.09 -10.34 -11.69
CA PRO A 81 3.09 -9.84 -12.63
C PRO A 81 3.05 -10.60 -13.97
N ASP A 82 3.44 -9.93 -15.04
CA ASP A 82 3.70 -10.57 -16.34
C ASP A 82 5.17 -10.95 -16.45
N PRO A 83 5.50 -12.26 -16.55
CA PRO A 83 6.89 -12.71 -16.67
C PRO A 83 7.58 -12.26 -17.97
N HIS A 84 6.84 -11.66 -18.91
CA HIS A 84 7.39 -11.10 -20.15
C HIS A 84 7.55 -9.57 -20.10
N ASN A 85 7.20 -8.91 -18.99
CA ASN A 85 7.43 -7.49 -18.82
C ASN A 85 8.70 -7.26 -17.98
N ASP A 86 9.76 -6.77 -18.63
CA ASP A 86 11.06 -6.52 -17.99
C ASP A 86 11.02 -5.45 -16.87
N TRP A 87 9.92 -4.71 -16.73
CA TRP A 87 9.72 -3.69 -15.70
C TRP A 87 8.94 -4.19 -14.48
N GLU A 88 8.45 -5.42 -14.51
CA GLU A 88 7.72 -6.03 -13.41
C GLU A 88 8.58 -7.10 -12.76
N ASP A 89 8.70 -7.04 -11.43
CA ASP A 89 9.36 -8.09 -10.69
C ASP A 89 8.47 -9.35 -10.66
N PRO A 90 8.93 -10.48 -11.22
CA PRO A 90 8.17 -11.72 -11.20
C PRO A 90 8.02 -12.32 -9.79
N ALA A 91 8.78 -11.86 -8.79
CA ALA A 91 8.64 -12.29 -7.41
C ALA A 91 7.56 -11.52 -6.64
N SER A 92 7.09 -10.39 -7.16
CA SER A 92 6.01 -9.61 -6.56
C SER A 92 4.70 -10.41 -6.52
N TRP A 93 3.98 -10.35 -5.39
CA TRP A 93 2.71 -11.08 -5.23
C TRP A 93 1.59 -10.54 -6.12
N TRP A 94 1.63 -9.23 -6.41
CA TRP A 94 0.66 -8.55 -7.25
C TRP A 94 1.24 -7.26 -7.82
N ILE A 95 0.61 -6.78 -8.89
CA ILE A 95 0.77 -5.44 -9.46
C ILE A 95 -0.55 -4.70 -9.25
N ALA A 96 -0.48 -3.50 -8.66
CA ALA A 96 -1.62 -2.60 -8.55
C ALA A 96 -1.68 -1.71 -9.79
N GLU A 97 -2.80 -1.79 -10.51
CA GLU A 97 -3.10 -0.92 -11.64
C GLU A 97 -4.11 0.13 -11.21
N TRP A 98 -3.65 1.38 -11.10
CA TRP A 98 -4.48 2.53 -10.75
C TRP A 98 -5.58 2.75 -11.77
N CYS A 99 -6.82 2.95 -11.30
CA CYS A 99 -7.99 3.01 -12.14
C CYS A 99 -9.08 3.91 -11.53
N ASP A 100 -10.18 4.07 -12.27
CA ASP A 100 -11.39 4.74 -11.80
C ASP A 100 -12.31 3.75 -11.06
N PRO A 101 -13.14 4.22 -10.10
CA PRO A 101 -14.05 3.38 -9.32
C PRO A 101 -15.02 2.52 -10.15
N GLU A 102 -15.36 2.97 -11.35
CA GLU A 102 -16.28 2.28 -12.25
C GLU A 102 -15.61 1.11 -13.00
N THR A 103 -14.29 0.98 -12.91
CA THR A 103 -13.55 -0.10 -13.57
C THR A 103 -13.95 -1.46 -12.99
N PRO A 104 -14.34 -2.45 -13.82
CA PRO A 104 -14.68 -3.78 -13.31
C PRO A 104 -13.55 -4.40 -12.49
N GLY A 105 -13.84 -4.73 -11.22
CA GLY A 105 -12.86 -5.27 -10.27
C GLY A 105 -12.03 -4.21 -9.54
N ALA A 106 -12.34 -2.91 -9.71
CA ALA A 106 -11.73 -1.85 -8.93
C ALA A 106 -12.00 -2.05 -7.44
N GLN A 107 -10.94 -1.97 -6.65
CA GLN A 107 -10.98 -2.04 -5.20
C GLN A 107 -10.58 -0.70 -4.60
N PRO A 108 -11.27 -0.24 -3.55
CA PRO A 108 -10.87 0.97 -2.83
C PRO A 108 -9.57 0.69 -2.10
N VAL A 109 -8.62 1.62 -2.15
CA VAL A 109 -7.35 1.53 -1.44
C VAL A 109 -6.96 2.87 -0.84
N THR A 110 -6.22 2.83 0.25
CA THR A 110 -5.60 4.01 0.84
C THR A 110 -4.10 3.92 0.60
N LEU A 111 -3.54 4.89 -0.12
CA LEU A 111 -2.12 4.94 -0.45
C LEU A 111 -1.42 5.96 0.44
N LEU A 112 -0.27 5.61 1.01
CA LEU A 112 0.73 6.56 1.48
C LEU A 112 1.79 6.68 0.39
N ALA A 113 1.88 7.84 -0.23
CA ALA A 113 2.92 8.15 -1.22
C ALA A 113 3.97 9.07 -0.60
N THR A 114 5.12 8.53 -0.24
CA THR A 114 6.21 9.30 0.39
C THR A 114 7.14 9.93 -0.62
#